data_AF-A0A174L994-F1
#
_entry.id   AF-A0A174L994-F1
#
_cell.length_a   1.000
_cell.length_b   1.000
_cell.length_c   1.000
_cell.angle_alpha   90.00
_cell.angle_beta   90.00
_cell.angle_gamma   90.00
#
_symmetry.space_group_name_H-M   'P 1'
#
loop_
_entity.id
_entity.type
_entity.pdbx_description
1 polymer ?
#
loop_
_entity_poly.entity_id
_entity_poly.type
_entity_poly.pdbx_seq_one_letter_code
_entity_poly.pdbx_strand_id
1 'polypeptide(L)'
;MKTKLLFFFLLTMLLQVSVDTFAMGLATRQSIKLKSKGMQDSHRSIPLLPTAYIDGSLLSVDFPVVASSATITVKNSETGEIVYSSTDLNVTTLQIDLTGEAAGEYSLEISIVNSILSGDFILEY
;
A
#
# COMPACT_ATOMS: atom_id res chain seq x y z
N MET A 1 -4.30 -38.41 -46.50
CA MET A 1 -4.04 -38.12 -45.06
C MET A 1 -3.53 -36.71 -44.78
N LYS A 2 -3.02 -35.94 -45.75
CA LYS A 2 -2.36 -34.63 -45.53
C LYS A 2 -3.30 -33.46 -45.20
N THR A 3 -4.53 -33.46 -45.73
CA THR A 3 -5.47 -32.34 -45.55
C THR A 3 -6.12 -32.30 -44.17
N LYS A 4 -6.30 -33.46 -43.52
CA LYS A 4 -6.86 -33.55 -42.15
C LYS A 4 -5.88 -33.05 -41.09
N LEU A 5 -4.58 -33.28 -41.30
CA LEU A 5 -3.52 -32.78 -40.42
C LEU A 5 -3.40 -31.26 -40.48
N LEU A 6 -3.53 -30.69 -41.69
CA LEU A 6 -3.47 -29.25 -41.93
C LEU A 6 -4.68 -28.53 -41.33
N PHE A 7 -5.86 -29.15 -41.41
CA PHE A 7 -7.07 -28.66 -40.74
C PHE A 7 -6.93 -28.68 -39.21
N PHE A 8 -6.33 -29.73 -38.65
CA PHE A 8 -6.10 -29.83 -37.20
C PHE A 8 -5.09 -28.79 -36.71
N PHE A 9 -4.03 -28.53 -37.50
CA PHE A 9 -3.03 -27.51 -37.20
C PHE A 9 -3.60 -26.08 -37.25
N LEU A 10 -4.47 -25.80 -38.22
CA LEU A 10 -5.18 -24.52 -38.32
C LEU A 10 -6.14 -24.31 -37.14
N LEU A 11 -6.81 -25.38 -36.70
CA LEU A 11 -7.73 -25.35 -35.56
C LEU A 11 -7.01 -25.12 -34.23
N THR A 12 -5.82 -25.70 -34.03
CA THR A 12 -5.02 -25.47 -32.82
C THR A 12 -4.42 -24.06 -32.76
N MET A 13 -4.11 -23.46 -33.91
CA MET A 13 -3.56 -22.10 -33.95
C MET A 13 -4.64 -21.02 -33.69
N LEU A 14 -5.88 -21.27 -34.11
CA LEU A 14 -7.03 -20.41 -33.81
C LEU A 14 -7.44 -20.44 -32.32
N LEU A 15 -7.06 -21.48 -31.59
CA LEU A 15 -7.36 -21.63 -30.15
C LEU A 15 -6.37 -20.90 -29.23
N GLN A 16 -5.27 -20.34 -29.75
CA GLN A 16 -4.26 -19.63 -28.95
C GLN A 16 -4.53 -18.12 -28.82
N VAL A 17 -5.80 -17.72 -28.72
CA VAL A 17 -6.11 -16.39 -28.19
C VAL A 17 -5.82 -16.48 -26.69
N SER A 18 -4.63 -16.02 -26.32
CA SER A 18 -4.19 -15.89 -24.94
C SER A 18 -5.23 -15.05 -24.20
N VAL A 19 -6.09 -15.73 -23.45
CA VAL A 19 -6.69 -15.13 -22.26
C VAL A 19 -5.59 -15.09 -21.21
N ASP A 20 -4.64 -14.16 -21.39
CA ASP A 20 -3.88 -13.61 -20.27
C ASP A 20 -4.90 -12.84 -19.43
N THR A 21 -5.75 -13.60 -18.76
CA THR A 21 -6.61 -13.10 -17.71
C THR A 21 -5.64 -12.81 -16.60
N PHE A 22 -5.01 -11.63 -16.64
CA PHE A 22 -4.53 -11.01 -15.43
C PHE A 22 -5.76 -10.97 -14.54
N ALA A 23 -5.86 -11.94 -13.64
CA ALA A 23 -6.67 -11.78 -12.47
C ALA A 23 -6.05 -10.57 -11.79
N MET A 24 -6.60 -9.38 -12.07
CA MET A 24 -6.40 -8.22 -11.22
C MET A 24 -6.97 -8.67 -9.90
N GLY A 25 -6.09 -9.23 -9.06
CA GLY A 25 -6.40 -9.57 -7.70
C GLY A 25 -7.03 -8.30 -7.15
N LEU A 26 -8.26 -8.41 -6.65
CA LEU A 26 -8.81 -7.34 -5.83
C LEU A 26 -7.77 -7.14 -4.75
N ALA A 27 -6.93 -6.10 -4.88
CA ALA A 27 -5.93 -5.80 -3.89
C ALA A 27 -6.73 -5.59 -2.62
N THR A 28 -6.66 -6.56 -1.73
CA THR A 28 -7.48 -6.56 -0.53
C THR A 28 -6.86 -5.48 0.33
N ARG A 29 -7.51 -4.32 0.44
CA ARG A 29 -7.09 -3.22 1.33
C ARG A 29 -6.52 -3.79 2.64
N GLN A 30 -5.20 -3.69 2.82
CA GLN A 30 -4.48 -4.26 3.95
C GLN A 30 -4.29 -3.18 5.01
N SER A 31 -4.66 -3.46 6.26
CA SER A 31 -4.41 -2.55 7.38
C SER A 31 -2.94 -2.60 7.80
N ILE A 32 -2.31 -1.44 7.96
CA ILE A 32 -0.95 -1.31 8.46
C ILE A 32 -1.01 -1.21 9.98
N LYS A 33 -0.32 -2.13 10.66
CA LYS A 33 -0.30 -2.17 12.13
C LYS A 33 0.66 -1.11 12.67
N LEU A 34 0.10 0.04 13.04
CA LEU A 34 0.85 1.15 13.62
C LEU A 34 1.19 0.91 15.10
N LYS A 35 2.42 1.26 15.48
CA LYS A 35 2.93 1.26 16.85
C LYS A 35 3.33 2.67 17.23
N SER A 36 2.83 3.16 18.36
CA SER A 36 3.21 4.48 18.88
C SER A 36 4.54 4.39 19.61
N LYS A 37 5.50 5.26 19.26
CA LYS A 37 6.74 5.46 19.99
C LYS A 37 6.51 6.56 21.03
N GLY A 38 6.46 6.20 22.32
CA GLY A 38 6.42 7.17 23.42
C GLY A 38 5.05 7.48 24.03
N MET A 39 3.99 6.72 23.72
CA MET A 39 2.74 6.82 24.47
C MET A 39 2.93 6.12 25.82
N GLN A 40 3.04 6.89 26.90
CA GLN A 40 3.00 6.37 28.27
C GLN A 40 1.63 5.73 28.49
N ASP A 41 1.60 4.49 28.97
CA ASP A 41 0.37 3.74 29.27
C ASP A 41 -0.53 4.52 30.24
N SER A 42 -1.47 5.30 29.69
CA SER A 42 -2.46 6.00 30.48
C SER A 42 -3.63 5.06 30.77
N HIS A 43 -3.83 4.75 32.04
CA HIS A 43 -4.66 3.64 32.50
C HIS A 43 -6.18 3.73 32.22
N ARG A 44 -6.72 4.73 31.51
CA ARG A 44 -8.19 4.84 31.32
C ARG A 44 -8.72 5.43 29.99
N SER A 45 -7.90 5.59 28.95
CA SER A 45 -8.40 6.16 27.67
C SER A 45 -7.97 5.33 26.46
N ILE A 46 -8.90 5.05 25.54
CA ILE A 46 -8.56 4.54 24.20
C ILE A 46 -7.87 5.69 23.45
N PRO A 47 -6.62 5.53 22.98
CA PRO A 47 -5.93 6.58 22.27
C PRO A 47 -6.55 6.77 20.87
N LEU A 48 -6.81 8.03 20.49
CA LEU A 48 -7.25 8.42 19.15
C LEU A 48 -6.04 8.45 18.23
N LEU A 49 -5.67 7.28 17.70
CA LEU A 49 -4.53 7.13 16.80
C LEU A 49 -4.96 7.12 15.33
N PRO A 50 -4.11 7.63 14.42
CA PRO A 50 -4.30 7.43 13.00
C PRO A 50 -4.40 5.94 12.65
N THR A 51 -5.13 5.63 11.58
CA THR A 51 -5.12 4.31 10.94
C THR A 51 -4.51 4.44 9.54
N ALA A 52 -3.87 3.38 9.07
CA ALA A 52 -3.24 3.37 7.76
C ALA A 52 -3.55 2.08 7.01
N TYR A 53 -3.68 2.18 5.69
CA TYR A 53 -4.04 1.06 4.82
C TYR A 53 -3.30 1.16 3.49
N ILE A 54 -2.93 0.01 2.92
CA ILE A 54 -2.41 -0.09 1.56
C ILE A 54 -3.43 -0.84 0.70
N ASP A 55 -3.81 -0.25 -0.43
CA ASP A 55 -4.71 -0.83 -1.42
C ASP A 55 -4.04 -0.76 -2.80
N GLY A 56 -3.42 -1.87 -3.22
CA GLY A 56 -2.47 -1.89 -4.33
C GLY A 56 -1.31 -0.94 -4.04
N SER A 57 -1.13 0.08 -4.87
CA SER A 57 -0.13 1.14 -4.68
C SER A 57 -0.65 2.37 -3.91
N LEU A 58 -1.93 2.41 -3.53
CA LEU A 58 -2.51 3.56 -2.84
C LEU A 58 -2.40 3.40 -1.33
N LEU A 59 -1.49 4.15 -0.71
CA LEU A 59 -1.37 4.26 0.73
C LEU A 59 -2.34 5.33 1.25
N SER A 60 -3.22 4.96 2.17
CA SER A 60 -4.17 5.87 2.83
C SER A 60 -3.87 5.97 4.32
N VAL A 61 -3.88 7.19 4.86
CA VAL A 61 -3.75 7.46 6.30
C VAL A 61 -4.97 8.28 6.75
N ASP A 62 -5.76 7.73 7.66
CA ASP A 62 -6.96 8.36 8.21
C ASP A 62 -6.68 8.83 9.64
N PHE A 63 -6.94 10.12 9.90
CA PHE A 63 -6.82 10.73 11.21
C PHE A 63 -8.21 10.82 11.86
N PRO A 64 -8.42 10.26 13.07
CA PRO A 64 -9.73 10.28 13.73
C PRO A 64 -10.20 11.69 14.13
N VAL A 65 -9.27 12.64 14.18
CA VAL A 65 -9.49 14.07 14.42
C VAL A 65 -8.56 14.83 13.47
N VAL A 66 -8.93 16.03 13.04
CA VAL A 66 -8.07 16.89 12.21
C VAL A 66 -6.68 17.03 12.84
N ALA A 67 -5.66 16.55 12.13
CA ALA A 67 -4.28 16.76 12.52
C ALA A 67 -3.86 18.16 12.11
N SER A 68 -3.47 19.00 13.08
CA SER A 68 -3.00 20.37 12.82
C SER A 68 -1.75 20.37 11.93
N SER A 69 -0.88 19.38 12.12
CA SER A 69 0.26 19.08 11.26
C SER A 69 0.53 17.57 11.31
N ALA A 70 0.76 16.97 10.14
CA ALA A 70 1.16 15.58 10.00
C ALA A 70 2.30 15.47 8.99
N THR A 71 3.40 14.85 9.39
CA THR A 71 4.50 14.48 8.49
C THR A 71 4.43 12.98 8.22
N ILE A 72 4.37 12.60 6.96
CA ILE A 72 4.38 11.22 6.50
C ILE A 72 5.71 10.94 5.82
N THR A 73 6.37 9.85 6.22
CA THR A 73 7.59 9.35 5.58
C THR A 73 7.37 7.89 5.19
N VAL A 74 7.62 7.55 3.94
CA VAL A 74 7.62 6.17 3.45
C VAL A 74 9.04 5.84 2.99
N LYS A 75 9.54 4.70 3.47
CA LYS A 75 10.92 4.27 3.24
C LYS A 75 10.94 2.81 2.80
N ASN A 76 11.64 2.52 1.71
CA ASN A 76 11.93 1.16 1.28
C ASN A 76 12.83 0.49 2.33
N SER A 77 12.40 -0.65 2.87
CA SER A 77 13.09 -1.31 3.97
C SER A 77 14.38 -2.01 3.55
N GLU A 78 14.49 -2.42 2.28
CA GLU A 78 15.67 -3.09 1.73
C GLU A 78 16.78 -2.08 1.41
N THR A 79 16.48 -1.04 0.64
CA THR A 79 17.47 -0.05 0.19
C THR A 79 17.71 1.04 1.23
N GLY A 80 16.73 1.26 2.12
CA GLY A 80 16.73 2.36 3.06
C GLY A 80 16.34 3.72 2.46
N GLU A 81 15.97 3.76 1.18
CA GLU A 81 15.59 4.97 0.46
C GLU A 81 14.23 5.52 0.92
N ILE A 82 14.13 6.84 1.09
CA ILE A 82 12.87 7.53 1.35
C ILE A 82 12.19 7.78 0.00
N VAL A 83 11.14 7.02 -0.28
CA VAL A 83 10.38 7.13 -1.54
C VAL A 83 9.31 8.22 -1.48
N TYR A 84 8.87 8.58 -0.27
CA TYR A 84 7.94 9.69 -0.06
C TYR A 84 8.17 10.38 1.28
N SER A 85 8.10 11.71 1.28
CA SER A 85 8.09 12.51 2.52
C SER A 85 7.33 13.81 2.30
N SER A 86 6.26 14.06 3.05
CA SER A 86 5.49 15.31 3.02
C SER A 86 5.06 15.74 4.41
N THR A 87 4.81 17.04 4.59
CA THR A 87 4.16 17.60 5.77
C THR A 87 2.94 18.39 5.35
N ASP A 88 1.79 18.00 5.88
CA ASP A 88 0.49 18.57 5.53
C ASP A 88 -0.20 19.13 6.78
N LEU A 89 -0.94 20.22 6.61
CA LEU A 89 -1.57 20.96 7.70
C LEU A 89 -3.09 20.79 7.66
N ASN A 90 -3.70 20.68 8.85
CA ASN A 90 -5.15 20.57 9.02
C ASN A 90 -5.80 19.45 8.19
N VAL A 91 -5.22 18.25 8.25
CA VAL A 91 -5.64 17.09 7.45
C VAL A 91 -6.44 16.07 8.25
N THR A 92 -7.43 15.45 7.60
CA THR A 92 -8.20 14.31 8.15
C THR A 92 -7.87 13.00 7.45
N THR A 93 -7.50 13.06 6.18
CA THR A 93 -7.10 11.90 5.39
C THR A 93 -5.97 12.32 4.46
N LEU A 94 -4.98 11.44 4.30
CA LEU A 94 -3.92 11.56 3.31
C LEU A 94 -3.94 10.34 2.40
N GLN A 95 -3.69 10.57 1.12
CA GLN A 95 -3.56 9.53 0.11
C GLN A 95 -2.24 9.74 -0.62
N ILE A 96 -1.43 8.69 -0.68
CA ILE A 96 -0.12 8.67 -1.30
C ILE A 96 -0.14 7.57 -2.36
N ASP A 97 0.09 7.96 -3.60
CA ASP A 97 0.24 7.02 -4.71
C ASP A 97 1.71 6.57 -4.80
N LEU A 98 1.95 5.27 -4.60
CA LEU A 98 3.26 4.63 -4.70
C LEU A 98 3.43 3.90 -6.04
N THR A 99 2.61 4.21 -7.04
CA THR A 99 2.71 3.59 -8.37
C THR A 99 4.08 3.86 -8.98
N GLY A 100 4.76 2.79 -9.40
CA GLY A 100 6.09 2.85 -10.01
C GLY A 100 7.23 2.55 -9.03
N GLU A 101 6.94 2.47 -7.73
CA GLU A 101 7.89 1.97 -6.74
C GLU A 101 8.09 0.46 -6.87
N ALA A 102 9.24 -0.06 -6.46
CA ALA A 102 9.51 -1.49 -6.52
C ALA A 102 8.60 -2.28 -5.55
N ALA A 103 8.17 -3.49 -5.93
CA ALA A 103 7.51 -4.38 -4.98
C ALA A 103 8.47 -4.79 -3.87
N GLY A 104 7.99 -4.87 -2.62
CA GLY A 104 8.84 -5.21 -1.48
C GLY A 104 8.31 -4.71 -0.14
N GLU A 105 9.17 -4.79 0.88
CA GLU A 105 8.86 -4.32 2.23
C GLU A 105 9.13 -2.82 2.38
N TYR A 106 8.18 -2.12 2.98
CA TYR A 106 8.25 -0.70 3.25
C TYR A 106 7.93 -0.40 4.71
N SER A 107 8.47 0.71 5.20
CA SER A 107 8.17 1.28 6.50
C SER A 107 7.44 2.61 6.31
N LEU A 108 6.38 2.80 7.09
CA LEU A 108 5.61 4.03 7.20
C LEU A 108 5.91 4.66 8.57
N GLU A 109 6.29 5.93 8.57
CA GLU A 109 6.36 6.76 9.76
C GLU A 109 5.38 7.94 9.65
N ILE A 110 4.59 8.15 10.70
CA ILE A 110 3.62 9.23 10.83
C ILE A 110 4.02 10.04 12.06
N SER A 111 4.48 11.26 11.83
CA SER A 111 4.80 12.21 12.90
C SER A 111 3.67 13.22 13.01
N ILE A 112 3.00 13.24 14.17
CA ILE A 112 2.03 14.24 14.59
C ILE A 112 2.53 14.91 15.85
N VAL A 113 1.99 16.09 16.19
CA VAL A 113 2.52 17.02 17.20
C VAL A 113 3.08 16.35 18.47
N ASN A 114 2.36 15.38 19.05
CA ASN A 114 2.75 14.72 20.30
C ASN A 114 3.05 13.22 20.15
N SER A 115 3.13 12.68 18.95
CA SER A 115 3.26 11.23 18.74
C SER A 115 3.92 10.90 17.42
N ILE A 116 4.79 9.90 17.46
CA ILE A 116 5.34 9.26 16.26
C ILE A 116 4.79 7.85 16.22
N LEU A 117 4.12 7.50 15.13
CA LEU A 117 3.66 6.15 14.86
C LEU A 117 4.47 5.56 13.72
N SER A 118 4.76 4.27 13.81
CA SER A 118 5.40 3.53 12.73
C SER A 118 4.74 2.19 12.47
N GLY A 119 4.78 1.73 11.23
CA GLY A 119 4.30 0.42 10.85
C GLY A 119 4.96 -0.05 9.56
N ASP A 120 5.01 -1.35 9.37
CA ASP A 120 5.59 -1.98 8.19
C ASP A 120 4.46 -2.51 7.30
N PHE A 121 4.65 -2.47 5.99
CA PHE A 121 3.72 -2.99 4.99
C PHE A 121 4.46 -3.55 3.79
N ILE A 122 3.76 -4.36 3.00
CA ILE A 122 4.29 -4.92 1.75
C ILE A 122 3.59 -4.21 0.59
N LEU A 123 4.37 -3.73 -0.38
CA LEU A 123 3.87 -3.22 -1.64
C LEU A 123 3.91 -4.34 -2.68
N GLU A 124 2.73 -4.72 -3.20
CA GLU A 124 2.54 -5.79 -4.19
C GLU A 124 1.71 -5.27 -5.37
N TYR A 125 1.90 -5.83 -6.56
CA TYR A 125 1.21 -5.45 -7.80
C TYR A 125 0.49 -6.64 -8.44
#